data_AF-A0A940M297-F1
#
_entry.id   AF-A0A940M297-F1
#
_cell.length_a   1.000
_cell.length_b   1.000
_cell.length_c   1.000
_cell.angle_alpha   90.00
_cell.angle_beta   90.00
_cell.angle_gamma   90.00
#
_symmetry.space_group_name_H-M   'P 1'
#
loop_
_entity.id
_entity.type
_entity.pdbx_description
1 polymer ?
#
loop_
_entity_poly.entity_id
_entity_poly.type
_entity_poly.pdbx_seq_one_letter_code
_entity_poly.pdbx_strand_id
1 'polypeptide(L)'
;MRSEHATPPGGSLPAPRPNRRLTALAKAVAERSRPLLPARAGLILGIEAGPGDQIELIWWRRDFREAARISAFPEGFCDAETDEGALQRAGSELLAYLGWRWPAPPSRLGVVTDGTGVVFAPDHPAPSAANWLLRHAGGSGRLYAILPLNPVGTCAVLQAGSSTSLH
;
A
#
# COMPACT_ATOMS: atom_id res chain seq x y z
N MET A 1 -9.68 -30.69 -29.16
CA MET A 1 -10.32 -29.86 -28.12
C MET A 1 -10.35 -30.64 -26.81
N ARG A 2 -9.41 -30.37 -25.91
CA ARG A 2 -9.59 -30.37 -24.43
C ARG A 2 -8.45 -29.50 -23.89
N SER A 3 -8.77 -28.23 -23.63
CA SER A 3 -7.88 -27.31 -22.93
C SER A 3 -8.08 -27.54 -21.44
N GLU A 4 -7.14 -28.21 -20.79
CA GLU A 4 -7.01 -28.18 -19.34
C GLU A 4 -6.14 -26.97 -19.00
N HIS A 5 -6.77 -25.80 -18.85
CA HIS A 5 -6.11 -24.66 -18.21
C HIS A 5 -6.15 -24.91 -16.71
N ALA A 6 -5.05 -25.43 -16.19
CA ALA A 6 -4.79 -25.53 -14.77
C ALA A 6 -4.79 -24.11 -14.17
N THR A 7 -5.77 -23.82 -13.32
CA THR A 7 -5.76 -22.70 -12.40
C THR A 7 -4.51 -22.81 -11.52
N PRO A 8 -3.60 -21.82 -11.47
CA PRO A 8 -2.52 -21.87 -10.49
C PRO A 8 -3.14 -21.79 -9.09
N PRO A 9 -2.67 -22.59 -8.11
CA PRO A 9 -3.16 -22.47 -6.74
C PRO A 9 -2.75 -21.09 -6.22
N GLY A 10 -3.73 -20.18 -6.15
CA GLY A 10 -3.62 -18.91 -5.45
C GLY A 10 -3.44 -19.18 -3.97
N GLY A 11 -2.22 -19.50 -3.56
CA GLY A 11 -1.82 -19.57 -2.17
C GLY A 11 -1.91 -18.15 -1.60
N SER A 12 -3.06 -17.82 -1.02
CA SER A 12 -3.22 -16.62 -0.22
C SER A 12 -2.12 -16.62 0.82
N LEU A 13 -1.26 -15.59 0.80
CA LEU A 13 -0.18 -15.49 1.77
C LEU A 13 -0.79 -15.42 3.17
N PRO A 14 -0.28 -16.20 4.14
CA PRO A 14 -0.62 -15.93 5.52
C PRO A 14 -0.21 -14.49 5.85
N ALA A 15 -1.09 -13.79 6.55
CA ALA A 15 -0.84 -12.43 6.99
C ALA A 15 0.57 -12.34 7.62
N PRO A 16 1.41 -11.38 7.23
CA PRO A 16 2.75 -11.27 7.77
C PRO A 16 2.63 -11.07 9.26
N ARG A 17 3.24 -11.96 10.04
CA ARG A 17 3.29 -11.78 11.49
C ARG A 17 4.00 -10.46 11.78
N PRO A 18 3.41 -9.57 12.60
CA PRO A 18 4.08 -8.36 13.04
C PRO A 18 5.45 -8.72 13.59
N ASN A 19 6.45 -8.00 13.12
CA ASN A 19 7.74 -8.01 13.79
C ASN A 19 8.25 -6.57 13.89
N ARG A 20 9.15 -6.36 14.84
CA ARG A 20 9.65 -5.03 15.19
C ARG A 20 10.14 -4.24 13.98
N ARG A 21 10.74 -4.92 12.99
CA ARG A 21 11.24 -4.29 11.76
C ARG A 21 10.11 -3.85 10.84
N LEU A 22 9.14 -4.72 10.56
CA LEU A 22 7.97 -4.40 9.74
C LEU A 22 7.17 -3.22 10.33
N THR A 23 6.96 -3.24 11.65
CA THR A 23 6.28 -2.15 12.35
C THR A 23 7.07 -0.85 12.28
N ALA A 24 8.41 -0.88 12.40
CA ALA A 24 9.25 0.32 12.28
C ALA A 24 9.21 0.93 10.87
N LEU A 25 9.29 0.09 9.83
CA LEU A 25 9.19 0.52 8.43
C LEU A 25 7.82 1.15 8.13
N ALA A 26 6.74 0.54 8.59
CA ALA A 26 5.40 1.10 8.44
C ALA A 26 5.22 2.42 9.20
N LYS A 27 5.82 2.57 10.39
CA LYS A 27 5.79 3.83 11.15
C LYS A 27 6.52 4.94 10.38
N ALA A 28 7.69 4.65 9.83
CA ALA A 28 8.42 5.60 9.00
C ALA A 28 7.57 6.06 7.80
N VAL A 29 6.94 5.14 7.07
CA VAL A 29 6.04 5.47 5.95
C VAL A 29 4.86 6.34 6.39
N ALA A 30 4.19 5.98 7.49
CA ALA A 30 3.07 6.76 8.01
C ALA A 30 3.52 8.18 8.43
N GLU A 31 4.65 8.31 9.11
CA GLU A 31 5.17 9.61 9.55
C GLU A 31 5.59 10.50 8.37
N ARG A 32 6.31 9.94 7.39
CA ARG A 32 6.78 10.69 6.21
C ARG A 32 5.67 11.04 5.22
N SER A 33 4.54 10.35 5.25
CA SER A 33 3.40 10.70 4.39
C SER A 33 2.54 11.84 4.93
N ARG A 34 2.63 12.19 6.22
CA ARG A 34 1.79 13.25 6.84
C ARG A 34 1.87 14.60 6.14
N PRO A 35 3.05 15.14 5.79
CA PRO A 35 3.14 16.43 5.10
C PRO A 35 2.46 16.41 3.72
N LEU A 36 2.41 15.23 3.09
CA LEU A 36 1.80 14.98 1.78
C LEU A 36 0.32 14.58 1.87
N LEU A 37 -0.24 14.50 3.08
CA LEU A 37 -1.62 14.15 3.38
C LEU A 37 -2.29 15.19 4.31
N PRO A 38 -2.45 16.45 3.87
CA PRO A 38 -3.11 17.46 4.69
C PRO A 38 -4.54 17.03 5.03
N ALA A 39 -4.89 17.06 6.32
CA ALA A 39 -6.16 16.51 6.85
C ALA A 39 -7.43 17.04 6.16
N ARG A 40 -7.39 18.27 5.62
CA ARG A 40 -8.52 18.89 4.90
C ARG A 40 -8.64 18.47 3.43
N ALA A 41 -7.60 17.87 2.85
CA ALA A 41 -7.60 17.52 1.43
C ALA A 41 -8.40 16.23 1.13
N GLY A 42 -8.72 15.43 2.15
CA GLY A 42 -9.53 14.22 1.96
C GLY A 42 -8.85 13.23 1.01
N LEU A 43 -7.53 13.10 1.10
CA LEU A 43 -6.71 12.25 0.25
C LEU A 43 -6.39 10.90 0.90
N ILE A 44 -6.22 9.91 0.05
CA ILE A 44 -5.71 8.57 0.33
C ILE A 44 -4.41 8.45 -0.46
N LEU A 45 -3.34 7.98 0.18
CA LEU A 45 -2.05 7.80 -0.50
C LEU A 45 -1.72 6.32 -0.65
N GLY A 46 -1.42 5.93 -1.88
CA GLY A 46 -0.83 4.65 -2.24
C GLY A 46 0.66 4.81 -2.50
N ILE A 47 1.42 3.81 -2.09
CA ILE A 47 2.86 3.70 -2.32
C ILE A 47 3.06 2.33 -2.92
N GLU A 48 3.56 2.27 -4.14
CA GLU A 48 3.62 1.03 -4.90
C GLU A 48 4.96 0.87 -5.61
N ALA A 49 5.52 -0.33 -5.57
CA ALA A 49 6.68 -0.73 -6.34
C ALA A 49 6.20 -1.16 -7.73
N GLY A 50 6.78 -0.54 -8.74
CA GLY A 50 6.62 -0.87 -10.15
C GLY A 50 7.80 -1.70 -10.69
N PRO A 51 7.83 -1.95 -12.01
CA PRO A 51 8.92 -2.66 -12.65
C PRO A 51 10.27 -1.95 -12.46
N GLY A 52 11.34 -2.73 -12.23
CA GLY A 52 12.71 -2.19 -12.15
C GLY A 52 12.95 -1.27 -10.95
N ASP A 53 12.40 -1.61 -9.78
CA ASP A 53 12.53 -0.85 -8.51
C ASP A 53 11.96 0.58 -8.55
N GLN A 54 11.16 0.90 -9.57
CA GLN A 54 10.40 2.14 -9.60
C GLN A 54 9.45 2.21 -8.41
N ILE A 55 9.30 3.39 -7.82
CA ILE A 55 8.23 3.67 -6.86
C ILE A 55 7.20 4.61 -7.48
N GLU A 56 5.93 4.31 -7.28
CA GLU A 56 4.80 5.17 -7.59
C GLU A 56 4.17 5.66 -6.29
N LEU A 57 3.98 6.98 -6.19
CA LEU A 57 3.15 7.59 -5.16
C LEU A 57 1.86 8.08 -5.82
N ILE A 58 0.72 7.57 -5.35
CA ILE A 58 -0.58 7.78 -5.99
C ILE A 58 -1.54 8.37 -4.96
N TRP A 59 -2.10 9.53 -5.26
CA TRP A 59 -3.13 10.15 -4.42
C TRP A 59 -4.49 9.91 -5.03
N TRP A 60 -5.42 9.44 -4.20
CA TRP A 60 -6.83 9.38 -4.54
C TRP A 60 -7.63 10.30 -3.64
N ARG A 61 -8.70 10.85 -4.20
CA ARG A 61 -9.73 11.55 -3.43
C ARG A 61 -10.60 10.54 -2.69
N ARG A 62 -11.43 11.03 -1.78
CA ARG A 62 -12.42 10.22 -1.05
C ARG A 62 -13.42 9.48 -1.95
N ASP A 63 -13.67 9.96 -3.16
CA ASP A 63 -14.50 9.29 -4.17
C ASP A 63 -13.71 8.31 -5.05
N PHE A 64 -12.48 7.98 -4.65
CA PHE A 64 -11.54 7.07 -5.29
C PHE A 64 -11.05 7.47 -6.68
N ARG A 65 -11.32 8.70 -7.11
CA ARG A 65 -10.68 9.26 -8.31
C ARG A 65 -9.24 9.63 -8.02
N GLU A 66 -8.34 9.28 -8.93
CA GLU A 66 -6.93 9.69 -8.87
C GLU A 66 -6.84 11.21 -8.95
N ALA A 67 -6.16 11.80 -7.97
CA ALA A 67 -5.88 13.23 -7.89
C ALA A 67 -4.52 13.57 -8.48
N ALA A 68 -3.52 12.72 -8.21
CA ALA A 68 -2.15 12.89 -8.68
C ALA A 68 -1.41 11.55 -8.65
N ARG A 69 -0.36 11.46 -9.47
CA ARG A 69 0.59 10.36 -9.45
C ARG A 69 1.97 10.89 -9.78
N ILE A 70 2.96 10.44 -9.03
CA ILE A 70 4.37 10.62 -9.35
C ILE A 70 5.04 9.26 -9.39
N SER A 71 6.07 9.15 -10.23
CA SER A 71 6.87 7.94 -10.32
C SER A 71 8.33 8.31 -10.43
N ALA A 72 9.18 7.53 -9.76
CA ALA A 72 10.61 7.73 -9.76
C ALA A 72 11.34 6.39 -9.66
N PHE A 73 12.47 6.28 -10.36
CA PHE A 73 13.47 5.24 -10.09
C PHE A 73 14.38 5.71 -8.95
N PRO A 74 15.08 4.80 -8.24
CA PRO A 74 15.95 5.16 -7.12
C PRO A 74 16.96 6.26 -7.44
N GLU A 75 17.51 6.28 -8.67
CA GLU A 75 18.46 7.29 -9.13
C GLU A 75 17.82 8.68 -9.34
N GLY A 76 16.50 8.72 -9.49
CA GLY A 76 15.70 9.92 -9.69
C GLY A 76 14.88 10.32 -8.47
N PHE A 77 15.12 9.73 -7.30
CA PHE A 77 14.45 10.15 -6.07
C PHE A 77 14.82 11.58 -5.71
N CYS A 78 13.86 12.31 -5.16
CA CYS A 78 14.11 13.64 -4.63
C CYS A 78 15.11 13.58 -3.46
N ASP A 79 15.69 14.73 -3.09
CA ASP A 79 16.59 14.83 -1.94
C ASP A 79 15.92 14.29 -0.66
N ALA A 80 16.69 13.59 0.17
CA ALA A 80 16.19 12.94 1.37
C ALA A 80 15.57 13.90 2.39
N GLU A 81 15.96 15.17 2.34
CA GLU A 81 15.44 16.25 3.19
C GLU A 81 14.07 16.78 2.74
N THR A 82 13.64 16.42 1.52
CA THR A 82 12.28 16.74 1.04
C THR A 82 11.28 15.71 1.54
N ASP A 83 10.03 16.13 1.77
CA ASP A 83 8.96 15.22 2.18
C ASP A 83 8.74 14.08 1.17
N GLU A 84 8.82 14.39 -0.13
CA GLU A 84 8.71 13.41 -1.21
C GLU A 84 9.87 12.41 -1.21
N GLY A 85 11.11 12.90 -1.14
CA GLY A 85 12.29 12.04 -1.14
C GLY A 85 12.39 11.16 0.11
N ALA A 86 11.99 11.69 1.27
CA ALA A 86 11.91 10.92 2.50
C ALA A 86 10.87 9.80 2.39
N LEU A 87 9.71 10.08 1.80
CA LEU A 87 8.66 9.09 1.57
C LEU A 87 9.06 8.04 0.53
N GLN A 88 9.68 8.44 -0.58
CA GLN A 88 10.16 7.52 -1.63
C GLN A 88 11.09 6.46 -1.03
N ARG A 89 12.09 6.89 -0.24
CA ARG A 89 13.04 5.96 0.42
C ARG A 89 12.34 5.05 1.43
N ALA A 90 11.53 5.60 2.33
CA ALA A 90 10.80 4.81 3.33
C ALA A 90 9.84 3.80 2.68
N GLY A 91 9.17 4.21 1.61
CA GLY A 91 8.30 3.38 0.80
C GLY A 91 9.05 2.23 0.15
N SER A 92 10.16 2.50 -0.53
CA SER A 92 11.00 1.48 -1.16
C SER A 92 11.50 0.45 -0.14
N GLU A 93 11.98 0.88 1.03
CA GLU A 93 12.43 -0.02 2.08
C GLU A 93 11.30 -0.91 2.62
N LEU A 94 10.12 -0.34 2.85
CA LEU A 94 8.96 -1.11 3.30
C LEU A 94 8.52 -2.14 2.26
N LEU A 95 8.44 -1.73 0.99
CA LEU A 95 7.97 -2.58 -0.10
C LEU A 95 8.97 -3.69 -0.44
N ALA A 96 10.28 -3.41 -0.40
CA ALA A 96 11.31 -4.43 -0.51
C ALA A 96 11.20 -5.45 0.63
N TYR A 97 10.99 -4.98 1.87
CA TYR A 97 10.81 -5.86 3.01
C TYR A 97 9.55 -6.73 2.92
N LEU A 98 8.45 -6.17 2.43
CA LEU A 98 7.21 -6.90 2.19
C LEU A 98 7.38 -7.91 1.06
N GLY A 99 8.01 -7.54 -0.05
CA GLY A 99 8.20 -8.39 -1.23
C GLY A 99 8.91 -9.71 -0.91
N TRP A 100 9.88 -9.69 0.00
CA TRP A 100 10.59 -10.90 0.46
C TRP A 100 9.70 -11.93 1.17
N ARG A 101 8.46 -11.57 1.52
CA ARG A 101 7.50 -12.48 2.13
C ARG A 101 6.77 -13.35 1.12
N TRP A 102 6.77 -12.98 -0.16
CA TRP A 102 6.19 -13.80 -1.22
C TRP A 102 7.18 -14.90 -1.64
N PRO A 103 6.71 -16.16 -1.82
CA PRO A 103 7.51 -17.20 -2.47
C PRO A 103 7.97 -16.80 -3.89
N ALA A 104 7.09 -16.09 -4.60
CA ALA A 104 7.36 -15.44 -5.87
C ALA A 104 6.80 -14.01 -5.80
N PRO A 105 7.65 -12.98 -5.68
CA PRO A 105 7.19 -11.59 -5.56
C PRO A 105 6.31 -11.17 -6.75
N PRO A 106 5.19 -10.46 -6.51
CA PRO A 106 4.37 -9.95 -7.58
C PRO A 106 5.12 -8.85 -8.34
N SER A 107 4.78 -8.66 -9.61
CA SER A 107 5.38 -7.61 -10.44
C SER A 107 5.08 -6.19 -9.96
N ARG A 108 4.02 -6.03 -9.17
CA ARG A 108 3.63 -4.79 -8.49
C ARG A 108 3.18 -5.10 -7.07
N LEU A 109 3.64 -4.30 -6.12
CA LEU A 109 3.32 -4.45 -4.69
C LEU A 109 3.21 -3.08 -4.06
N GLY A 110 2.17 -2.82 -3.28
CA GLY A 110 1.98 -1.54 -2.64
C GLY A 110 1.24 -1.61 -1.32
N VAL A 111 1.25 -0.46 -0.65
CA VAL A 111 0.53 -0.18 0.59
C VAL A 111 -0.33 1.08 0.42
N VAL A 112 -1.34 1.22 1.27
CA VAL A 112 -2.12 2.45 1.40
C VAL A 112 -1.92 3.01 2.82
N THR A 113 -1.78 4.33 2.91
CA THR A 113 -1.59 5.05 4.17
C THR A 113 -2.46 6.31 4.23
N ASP A 114 -2.82 6.69 5.46
CA ASP A 114 -3.48 7.96 5.79
C ASP A 114 -2.61 8.87 6.67
N GLY A 115 -1.31 8.56 6.79
CA GLY A 115 -0.39 9.26 7.69
C GLY A 115 -0.43 8.78 9.15
N THR A 116 -1.31 7.83 9.48
CA THR A 116 -1.41 7.22 10.82
C THR A 116 -1.26 5.70 10.78
N GLY A 117 -1.86 5.06 9.78
CA GLY A 117 -1.82 3.62 9.54
C GLY A 117 -1.21 3.27 8.19
N VAL A 118 -0.97 1.97 8.02
CA VAL A 118 -0.46 1.38 6.78
C VAL A 118 -1.13 0.03 6.59
N VAL A 119 -1.83 -0.12 5.48
CA VAL A 119 -2.54 -1.34 5.09
C VAL A 119 -2.07 -1.82 3.73
N PHE A 120 -2.28 -3.11 3.47
CA PHE A 120 -2.01 -3.72 2.17
C PHE A 120 -2.92 -4.94 1.95
N ALA A 121 -2.98 -5.44 0.72
CA ALA A 121 -3.80 -6.59 0.34
C ALA A 121 -2.94 -7.65 -0.36
N PRO A 122 -2.54 -8.74 0.31
CA PRO A 122 -1.73 -9.79 -0.29
C PRO A 122 -2.35 -10.42 -1.54
N ASP A 123 -3.68 -10.60 -1.54
CA ASP A 123 -4.42 -11.21 -2.67
C ASP A 123 -4.59 -10.25 -3.86
N HIS A 124 -4.39 -8.95 -3.62
CA HIS A 124 -4.47 -7.88 -4.61
C HIS A 124 -3.31 -6.89 -4.35
N PRO A 125 -2.06 -7.27 -4.65
CA PRO A 125 -0.88 -6.59 -4.11
C PRO A 125 -0.65 -5.18 -4.67
N ALA A 126 -1.30 -4.79 -5.76
CA ALA A 126 -1.10 -3.49 -6.41
C ALA A 126 -2.29 -2.54 -6.17
N PRO A 127 -2.18 -1.53 -5.28
CA PRO A 127 -3.18 -0.48 -5.08
C PRO A 127 -3.60 0.27 -6.35
N SER A 128 -2.73 0.36 -7.35
CA SER A 128 -3.00 0.99 -8.65
C SER A 128 -3.95 0.19 -9.54
N ALA A 129 -4.22 -1.08 -9.21
CA ALA A 129 -5.10 -1.92 -10.00
C ALA A 129 -6.53 -1.35 -10.07
N ALA A 130 -7.18 -1.51 -11.23
CA ALA A 130 -8.52 -1.01 -11.45
C ALA A 130 -9.49 -1.52 -10.37
N ASN A 131 -10.28 -0.60 -9.81
CA ASN A 131 -11.26 -0.86 -8.74
C ASN A 131 -10.68 -1.41 -7.43
N TRP A 132 -9.37 -1.32 -7.19
CA TRP A 132 -8.76 -1.79 -5.93
C TRP A 132 -9.41 -1.12 -4.70
N LEU A 133 -9.47 0.22 -4.69
CA LEU A 133 -10.08 0.97 -3.59
C LEU A 133 -11.57 0.65 -3.41
N LEU A 134 -12.32 0.57 -4.52
CA LEU A 134 -13.74 0.22 -4.50
C LEU A 134 -13.98 -1.19 -3.94
N ARG A 135 -13.15 -2.17 -4.33
CA ARG A 135 -13.21 -3.55 -3.84
C ARG A 135 -13.06 -3.61 -2.33
N HIS A 136 -12.07 -2.91 -1.78
CA HIS A 136 -11.79 -2.92 -0.34
C HIS A 136 -12.79 -2.08 0.46
N ALA A 137 -13.19 -0.91 -0.06
CA ALA A 137 -14.24 -0.10 0.55
C ALA A 137 -15.61 -0.80 0.58
N GLY A 138 -15.92 -1.59 -0.46
CA GLY A 138 -17.12 -2.41 -0.52
C GLY A 138 -17.06 -3.71 0.29
N GLY A 139 -15.95 -4.00 0.99
CA GLY A 139 -15.77 -5.20 1.80
C GLY A 139 -15.53 -6.50 1.03
N SER A 140 -15.41 -6.43 -0.31
CA SER A 140 -15.16 -7.58 -1.19
C SER A 140 -13.69 -8.01 -1.22
N GLY A 141 -12.79 -7.26 -0.61
CA GLY A 141 -11.37 -7.58 -0.51
C GLY A 141 -10.84 -7.39 0.90
N ARG A 142 -9.98 -8.31 1.35
CA ARG A 142 -9.39 -8.23 2.69
C ARG A 142 -8.19 -7.30 2.72
N LEU A 143 -8.18 -6.38 3.69
CA LEU A 143 -7.02 -5.56 4.03
C LEU A 143 -6.35 -6.10 5.29
N TYR A 144 -5.02 -6.06 5.29
CA TYR A 144 -4.19 -6.39 6.44
C TYR A 144 -3.52 -5.11 6.91
N ALA A 145 -3.74 -4.77 8.18
CA ALA A 145 -3.12 -3.62 8.81
C ALA A 145 -1.74 -4.01 9.36
N ILE A 146 -0.69 -3.35 8.87
CA ILE A 146 0.62 -3.34 9.53
C ILE A 146 0.58 -2.33 10.68
N LEU A 147 -0.08 -1.19 10.43
CA LEU A 147 -0.50 -0.22 11.42
C LEU A 147 -1.98 0.14 11.18
N PRO A 148 -2.80 0.26 12.23
CA PRO A 148 -4.21 0.58 12.07
C PRO A 148 -4.39 1.99 11.47
N LEU A 149 -5.26 2.12 10.48
CA LEU A 149 -5.67 3.43 9.93
C LEU A 149 -6.54 4.19 10.95
N ASN A 150 -6.66 5.50 10.76
CA ASN A 150 -7.53 6.35 11.56
C ASN A 150 -9.01 5.98 11.31
N PRO A 151 -9.77 5.59 12.35
CA PRO A 151 -11.16 5.14 12.19
C PRO A 151 -12.15 6.24 11.79
N VAL A 152 -11.75 7.51 11.89
CA VAL A 152 -12.60 8.66 11.51
C VAL A 152 -12.01 9.48 10.36
N GLY A 153 -10.88 9.05 9.79
CA GLY A 153 -10.17 9.74 8.70
C GLY A 153 -10.69 9.40 7.30
N THR A 154 -10.04 9.95 6.27
CA THR A 154 -10.36 9.66 4.85
C THR A 154 -10.38 8.17 4.55
N CYS A 155 -9.43 7.42 5.12
CA CYS A 155 -9.32 5.97 4.91
C CYS A 155 -10.27 5.13 5.78
N ALA A 156 -11.14 5.73 6.60
CA ALA A 156 -12.13 4.99 7.39
C ALA A 156 -13.06 4.13 6.48
N VAL A 157 -13.32 4.59 5.26
CA VAL A 157 -14.10 3.85 4.25
C VAL A 157 -13.46 2.51 3.88
N LEU A 158 -12.15 2.36 4.02
CA LEU A 158 -11.42 1.12 3.75
C LEU A 158 -11.52 0.12 4.92
N GLN A 159 -11.93 0.57 6.11
CA GLN A 159 -12.05 -0.29 7.29
C GLN A 159 -13.42 -0.98 7.39
N ALA A 160 -14.40 -0.58 6.58
CA ALA A 160 -15.77 -1.07 6.65
C ALA A 160 -15.91 -2.58 6.34
N GLY A 161 -14.90 -3.21 5.73
CA GLY A 161 -14.80 -4.65 5.53
C GLY A 161 -13.65 -5.27 6.32
N SER A 162 -13.91 -5.71 7.54
CA SER A 162 -13.10 -6.68 8.30
C SER A 162 -11.57 -6.48 8.25
N SER A 163 -11.08 -5.37 8.82
CA SER A 163 -9.66 -5.28 9.18
C SER A 163 -9.35 -6.28 10.29
N THR A 164 -8.69 -7.39 9.96
CA THR A 164 -8.11 -8.25 10.99
C THR A 164 -6.84 -7.58 11.48
N SER A 165 -6.88 -7.01 12.69
CA SER A 165 -5.67 -6.45 13.30
C SER A 165 -4.70 -7.58 13.60
N LEU A 166 -3.44 -7.41 13.22
CA LEU A 166 -2.37 -8.33 13.56
C LEU A 166 -1.86 -7.93 14.96
N HIS A 167 -2.56 -8.37 16.00
CA HIS A 167 -2.11 -8.30 17.39
C HIS A 167 -1.66 -9.67 17.88
#